data_AF-A0A849E9L9-F1
#
_entry.id   AF-A0A849E9L9-F1
#
_cell.length_a   1.000
_cell.length_b   1.000
_cell.length_c   1.000
_cell.angle_alpha   90.00
_cell.angle_beta   90.00
_cell.angle_gamma   90.00
#
_symmetry.space_group_name_H-M   'P 1'
#
loop_
_entity.id
_entity.type
_entity.pdbx_description
1 polymer ?
#
loop_
_entity_poly.entity_id
_entity_poly.type
_entity_poly.pdbx_seq_one_letter_code
_entity_poly.pdbx_strand_id
1 'polypeptide(L)'
;MAKSYTGGKHWAATRWKGFTQVTTQPYVSATHGGRQVQNLVNKIGLNAYKKFDDIKAVPVGSTMAKPSFTVGKDGEAKLGPLFIMEKMTKGFNADTSNWRYAAILPGGNTMGVTKATNSAGVAFCHECHVSGEDNDFLLLAPEEYRVK
;
A
#
# COMPACT_ATOMS: atom_id res chain seq x y z
N MET A 1 10.99 6.26 21.48
CA MET A 1 9.95 5.95 20.46
C MET A 1 10.59 6.02 19.08
N ALA A 2 10.83 4.88 18.44
CA ALA A 2 11.35 4.86 17.07
C ALA A 2 10.39 5.66 16.16
N LYS A 3 10.91 6.64 15.42
CA LYS A 3 10.15 7.38 14.40
C LYS A 3 9.61 6.35 13.41
N SER A 4 8.32 6.00 13.48
CA SER A 4 7.77 4.82 12.79
C SER A 4 8.18 4.77 11.31
N TYR A 5 7.73 5.76 10.54
CA TYR A 5 8.07 5.98 9.13
C TYR A 5 8.36 7.46 8.83
N THR A 6 8.48 8.28 9.89
CA THR A 6 8.63 9.73 9.79
C THR A 6 9.96 10.09 9.13
N GLY A 7 9.90 10.80 8.01
CA GLY A 7 11.04 11.10 7.15
C GLY A 7 10.94 10.52 5.73
N GLY A 8 9.96 9.64 5.50
CA GLY A 8 9.68 9.09 4.17
C GLY A 8 9.33 10.17 3.15
N LYS A 9 9.83 10.04 1.91
CA LYS A 9 9.63 11.01 0.82
C LYS A 9 8.24 10.95 0.18
N HIS A 10 7.40 9.97 0.55
CA HIS A 10 6.00 9.93 0.16
C HIS A 10 5.14 10.55 1.25
N TRP A 11 4.24 11.48 0.90
CA TRP A 11 3.45 12.24 1.89
C TRP A 11 2.65 11.34 2.85
N ALA A 12 2.14 10.21 2.35
CA ALA A 12 1.36 9.28 3.16
C ALA A 12 2.18 8.62 4.29
N ALA A 13 3.51 8.62 4.23
CA ALA A 13 4.38 8.07 5.26
C ALA A 13 4.16 8.69 6.65
N THR A 14 3.72 9.96 6.69
CA THR A 14 3.42 10.68 7.94
C THR A 14 1.93 10.78 8.24
N ARG A 15 1.05 10.33 7.34
CA ARG A 15 -0.42 10.51 7.45
C ARG A 15 -1.24 9.23 7.44
N TRP A 16 -0.65 8.09 7.08
CA TRP A 16 -1.36 6.80 6.95
C TRP A 16 -2.13 6.38 8.20
N LYS A 17 -1.71 6.79 9.40
CA LYS A 17 -2.42 6.50 10.65
C LYS A 17 -3.83 7.10 10.71
N GLY A 18 -4.10 8.14 9.92
CA GLY A 18 -5.43 8.74 9.78
C GLY A 18 -6.28 8.12 8.66
N PHE A 19 -5.77 7.10 7.96
CA PHE A 19 -6.54 6.41 6.92
C PHE A 19 -7.51 5.42 7.55
N THR A 20 -8.57 5.08 6.82
CA THR A 20 -9.57 4.12 7.27
C THR A 20 -9.02 2.72 7.11
N GLN A 21 -9.01 1.95 8.19
CA GLN A 21 -8.71 0.53 8.15
C GLN A 21 -9.83 -0.20 7.38
N VAL A 22 -9.45 -1.00 6.38
CA VAL A 22 -10.39 -1.76 5.53
C VAL A 22 -10.24 -3.28 5.66
N THR A 23 -9.38 -3.73 6.57
CA THR A 23 -9.32 -5.13 6.99
C THR A 23 -9.60 -5.30 8.47
N THR A 24 -10.28 -6.37 8.88
CA THR A 24 -10.67 -6.63 10.28
C THR A 24 -9.47 -6.88 11.19
N GLN A 25 -8.37 -7.40 10.62
CA GLN A 25 -7.10 -7.64 11.28
C GLN A 25 -5.93 -7.64 10.28
N PRO A 26 -4.67 -7.66 10.74
CA PRO A 26 -3.53 -7.97 9.88
C PRO A 26 -3.56 -9.42 9.38
N TYR A 27 -3.06 -9.66 8.17
CA TYR A 27 -3.00 -10.99 7.57
C TYR A 27 -1.66 -11.25 6.88
N VAL A 28 -1.28 -12.53 6.76
CA VAL A 28 -0.03 -12.91 6.10
C VAL A 28 -0.15 -12.65 4.60
N SER A 29 0.80 -11.90 4.05
CA SER A 29 0.90 -11.68 2.63
C SER A 29 2.21 -12.22 2.08
N ALA A 30 2.12 -13.30 1.31
CA ALA A 30 3.28 -13.90 0.63
C ALA A 30 3.97 -12.90 -0.30
N THR A 31 3.21 -12.06 -1.00
CA THR A 31 3.72 -11.03 -1.92
C THR A 31 4.44 -9.87 -1.23
N HIS A 32 4.32 -9.74 0.10
CA HIS A 32 5.08 -8.78 0.91
C HIS A 32 6.17 -9.50 1.74
N GLY A 33 6.68 -10.62 1.22
CA GLY A 33 7.72 -11.44 1.83
C GLY A 33 7.28 -12.13 3.11
N GLY A 34 6.03 -12.60 3.15
CA GLY A 34 5.46 -13.36 4.28
C GLY A 34 5.15 -12.52 5.53
N ARG A 35 5.08 -11.19 5.40
CA ARG A 35 4.77 -10.28 6.50
C ARG A 35 3.27 -10.27 6.80
N GLN A 36 2.93 -9.92 8.03
CA GLN A 36 1.60 -9.47 8.39
C GLN A 36 1.39 -8.07 7.79
N VAL A 37 0.27 -7.86 7.09
CA VAL A 37 -0.09 -6.57 6.50
C VAL A 37 -1.50 -6.16 6.93
N GLN A 38 -1.68 -4.87 7.19
CA GLN A 38 -2.99 -4.27 7.47
C GLN A 38 -3.32 -3.31 6.32
N ASN A 39 -4.50 -3.39 5.72
CA ASN A 39 -4.85 -2.46 4.64
C ASN A 39 -5.58 -1.24 5.20
N LEU A 40 -5.10 -0.06 4.83
CA LEU A 40 -5.76 1.21 5.10
C LEU A 40 -5.94 2.01 3.79
N VAL A 41 -7.02 2.77 3.71
CA VAL A 41 -7.39 3.58 2.54
C VAL A 41 -7.73 5.00 2.99
N ASN A 42 -7.24 6.00 2.27
CA ASN A 42 -7.64 7.37 2.54
C ASN A 42 -9.13 7.61 2.18
N LYS A 43 -9.69 8.74 2.64
CA LYS A 43 -11.10 9.07 2.42
C LYS A 43 -11.50 9.14 0.94
N ILE A 44 -10.55 9.50 0.06
CA ILE A 44 -10.79 9.63 -1.39
C ILE A 44 -11.09 8.26 -2.03
N GLY A 45 -10.28 7.25 -1.70
CA GLY A 45 -10.41 5.91 -2.28
C GLY A 45 -11.42 5.01 -1.58
N LEU A 46 -11.89 5.37 -0.38
CA LEU A 46 -12.66 4.48 0.48
C LEU A 46 -13.93 3.94 -0.19
N ASN A 47 -14.73 4.82 -0.81
CA ASN A 47 -15.97 4.41 -1.47
C ASN A 47 -15.72 3.52 -2.69
N ALA A 48 -14.61 3.72 -3.40
CA ALA A 48 -14.22 2.84 -4.48
C ALA A 48 -13.79 1.47 -3.92
N TYR A 49 -12.89 1.45 -2.93
CA TYR A 49 -12.39 0.22 -2.34
C TYR A 49 -13.49 -0.70 -1.81
N LYS A 50 -14.55 -0.14 -1.22
CA LYS A 50 -15.72 -0.89 -0.70
C LYS A 50 -16.59 -1.53 -1.78
N LYS A 51 -16.40 -1.18 -3.05
CA LYS A 51 -17.05 -1.88 -4.16
C LYS A 51 -16.41 -3.23 -4.44
N PHE A 52 -15.22 -3.49 -3.86
CA PHE A 52 -14.49 -4.74 -4.04
C PHE A 52 -14.36 -5.13 -5.52
N ASP A 53 -14.90 -6.28 -5.91
CA ASP A 53 -14.78 -6.83 -7.26
C ASP A 53 -15.63 -6.05 -8.29
N ASP A 54 -16.44 -5.08 -7.85
CA ASP A 54 -17.17 -4.12 -8.69
C ASP A 54 -16.43 -2.80 -8.93
N ILE A 55 -15.14 -2.71 -8.58
CA ILE A 55 -14.31 -1.52 -8.86
C ILE A 55 -14.12 -1.40 -10.37
N LYS A 56 -14.58 -0.29 -10.96
CA LYS A 56 -14.34 0.04 -12.38
C LYS A 56 -13.25 1.08 -12.58
N ALA A 57 -13.09 1.97 -11.62
CA ALA A 57 -12.07 3.00 -11.62
C ALA A 57 -11.84 3.49 -10.19
N VAL A 58 -10.59 3.73 -9.85
CA VAL A 58 -10.21 4.34 -8.58
C VAL A 58 -10.03 5.84 -8.78
N PRO A 59 -10.63 6.70 -7.93
CA PRO A 59 -10.46 8.15 -8.03
C PRO A 59 -9.00 8.57 -7.90
N VAL A 60 -8.58 9.60 -8.67
CA VAL A 60 -7.27 10.23 -8.51
C VAL A 60 -7.09 10.75 -7.09
N GLY A 61 -5.90 10.56 -6.51
CA GLY A 61 -5.58 10.87 -5.13
C GLY A 61 -5.99 9.79 -4.14
N SER A 62 -6.66 8.71 -4.57
CA SER A 62 -6.86 7.53 -3.74
C SER A 62 -5.51 6.96 -3.33
N THR A 63 -5.32 6.70 -2.04
CA THR A 63 -4.06 6.19 -1.51
C THR A 63 -4.34 5.06 -0.54
N MET A 64 -3.70 3.94 -0.81
CA MET A 64 -3.68 2.77 0.06
C MET A 64 -2.34 2.74 0.78
N ALA A 65 -2.39 2.45 2.07
CA ALA A 65 -1.23 2.23 2.91
C ALA A 65 -1.33 0.85 3.54
N LYS A 66 -0.23 0.08 3.48
CA LYS A 66 -0.10 -1.24 4.07
C LYS A 66 1.10 -1.24 5.03
N PRO A 67 0.93 -0.77 6.29
CA PRO A 67 1.93 -1.03 7.32
C PRO A 67 2.08 -2.55 7.48
N SER A 68 3.32 -2.99 7.68
CA SER A 68 3.64 -4.40 7.81
C SER A 68 4.51 -4.68 9.02
N PHE A 69 4.50 -5.93 9.47
CA PHE A 69 5.39 -6.42 10.52
C PHE A 69 5.63 -7.92 10.37
N THR A 70 6.67 -8.42 11.02
CA THR A 70 6.89 -9.86 11.22
C THR A 70 6.64 -10.22 12.67
N VAL A 71 6.32 -11.49 12.94
CA VAL A 71 6.27 -12.05 14.30
C VAL A 71 7.40 -13.06 14.41
N GLY A 72 8.30 -12.86 15.37
CA GLY A 72 9.40 -13.77 15.64
C GLY A 72 8.94 -15.07 16.30
N LYS A 73 9.84 -16.04 16.41
CA LYS A 73 9.57 -17.31 17.12
C LYS A 73 9.28 -17.11 18.62
N ASP A 74 9.79 -16.02 19.16
CA ASP A 74 9.57 -15.51 20.52
C ASP A 74 8.21 -14.80 20.69
N GLY A 75 7.43 -14.66 19.61
CA GLY A 75 6.17 -13.91 19.61
C GLY A 75 6.35 -12.39 19.46
N GLU A 76 7.58 -11.88 19.34
CA GLU A 76 7.82 -10.45 19.22
C GLU A 76 7.46 -9.91 17.83
N ALA A 77 6.66 -8.84 17.81
CA ALA A 77 6.34 -8.13 16.58
C ALA A 77 7.47 -7.14 16.21
N LYS A 78 8.02 -7.27 15.00
CA LYS A 78 9.05 -6.37 14.46
C LYS A 78 8.48 -5.57 13.30
N LEU A 79 8.54 -4.25 13.41
CA LEU A 79 8.02 -3.34 12.39
C LEU A 79 8.71 -3.58 11.05
N GLY A 80 7.93 -3.75 10.00
CA GLY A 80 8.37 -3.89 8.62
C GLY A 80 8.14 -2.62 7.80
N PRO A 81 8.41 -2.65 6.49
CA PRO A 81 8.15 -1.51 5.61
C PRO A 81 6.67 -1.11 5.58
N LEU A 82 6.43 0.18 5.35
CA LEU A 82 5.14 0.72 4.94
C LEU A 82 5.09 0.71 3.41
N PHE A 83 4.17 -0.07 2.84
CA PHE A 83 3.92 -0.06 1.40
C PHE A 83 2.79 0.91 1.09
N ILE A 84 2.95 1.69 0.04
CA ILE A 84 2.00 2.73 -0.38
C ILE A 84 1.77 2.59 -1.88
N MET A 85 0.51 2.72 -2.29
CA MET A 85 0.15 2.95 -3.69
C MET A 85 -0.85 4.09 -3.79
N GLU A 86 -0.65 4.98 -4.75
CA GLU A 86 -1.47 6.17 -4.97
C GLU A 86 -1.87 6.31 -6.43
N LYS A 87 -3.16 6.55 -6.67
CA LYS A 87 -3.68 6.79 -8.02
C LYS A 87 -3.36 8.23 -8.42
N MET A 88 -2.50 8.39 -9.41
CA MET A 88 -2.09 9.69 -9.93
C MET A 88 -2.99 10.14 -11.09
N THR A 89 -2.88 11.42 -11.44
CA THR A 89 -3.54 12.00 -12.61
C THR A 89 -3.14 11.27 -13.89
N LYS A 90 -4.03 11.27 -14.89
CA LYS A 90 -3.74 10.75 -16.24
C LYS A 90 -2.46 11.40 -16.79
N GLY A 91 -1.58 10.58 -17.38
CA GLY A 91 -0.31 11.02 -17.95
C GLY A 91 0.87 11.01 -16.98
N PHE A 92 0.65 10.64 -15.70
CA PHE A 92 1.73 10.48 -14.73
C PHE A 92 2.75 9.42 -15.18
N ASN A 93 2.25 8.22 -15.49
CA ASN A 93 3.06 7.09 -15.91
C ASN A 93 2.21 6.04 -16.61
N ALA A 94 2.40 5.86 -17.93
CA ALA A 94 1.67 4.86 -18.69
C ALA A 94 2.02 3.43 -18.25
N ASP A 95 3.31 3.17 -17.99
CA ASP A 95 3.84 1.86 -17.62
C ASP A 95 3.29 1.34 -16.28
N THR A 96 2.70 2.22 -15.47
CA THR A 96 2.09 1.85 -14.20
C THR A 96 0.60 2.17 -14.12
N SER A 97 -0.05 2.43 -15.26
CA SER A 97 -1.46 2.83 -15.31
C SER A 97 -1.80 4.00 -14.38
N ASN A 98 -0.86 4.94 -14.29
CA ASN A 98 -0.84 6.11 -13.40
C ASN A 98 -0.83 5.77 -11.90
N TRP A 99 -0.37 4.60 -11.50
CA TRP A 99 -0.12 4.28 -10.09
C TRP A 99 1.29 4.68 -9.67
N ARG A 100 1.41 5.40 -8.56
CA ARG A 100 2.69 5.64 -7.88
C ARG A 100 2.83 4.68 -6.71
N TYR A 101 3.90 3.91 -6.69
CA TYR A 101 4.25 3.02 -5.58
C TYR A 101 5.34 3.65 -4.73
N ALA A 102 5.31 3.37 -3.43
CA ALA A 102 6.39 3.71 -2.51
C ALA A 102 6.54 2.66 -1.42
N ALA A 103 7.75 2.50 -0.93
CA ALA A 103 8.06 1.67 0.24
C ALA A 103 8.96 2.44 1.20
N ILE A 104 8.52 2.55 2.45
CA ILE A 104 9.23 3.29 3.51
C ILE A 104 9.66 2.30 4.58
N LEU A 105 10.95 2.21 4.84
CA LEU A 105 11.50 1.34 5.88
C LEU A 105 11.19 1.90 7.27
N PRO A 106 11.20 1.04 8.31
CA PRO A 106 11.21 1.49 9.69
C PRO A 106 12.27 2.57 9.92
N GLY A 107 11.94 3.64 10.64
CA GLY A 107 12.84 4.78 10.84
C GLY A 107 12.72 5.89 9.79
N GLY A 108 11.95 5.67 8.71
CA GLY A 108 11.63 6.71 7.72
C GLY A 108 12.50 6.72 6.46
N ASN A 109 13.46 5.80 6.34
CA ASN A 109 14.26 5.69 5.12
C ASN A 109 13.38 5.24 3.94
N THR A 110 13.45 5.99 2.84
CA THR A 110 12.67 5.67 1.63
C THR A 110 13.42 4.61 0.82
N MET A 111 12.84 3.42 0.69
CA MET A 111 13.40 2.35 -0.13
C MET A 111 13.26 2.68 -1.62
N GLY A 112 12.10 3.18 -2.04
CA GLY A 112 11.86 3.62 -3.41
C GLY A 112 10.51 4.30 -3.58
N VAL A 113 10.39 5.11 -4.63
CA VAL A 113 9.16 5.79 -5.08
C VAL A 113 9.15 5.84 -6.60
N THR A 114 8.04 5.44 -7.24
CA THR A 114 7.87 5.47 -8.70
C THR A 114 8.14 6.87 -9.25
N LYS A 115 8.99 6.96 -10.29
CA LYS A 115 9.46 8.21 -10.93
C LYS A 115 10.16 9.19 -9.98
N ALA A 116 10.69 8.70 -8.86
CA ALA A 116 11.49 9.50 -7.93
C ALA A 116 12.63 8.64 -7.33
N THR A 117 12.91 8.81 -6.04
CA THR A 117 14.03 8.13 -5.35
C THR A 117 13.97 6.61 -5.57
N ASN A 118 15.04 6.02 -6.10
CA ASN A 118 15.18 4.59 -6.34
C ASN A 118 13.93 3.94 -6.97
N SER A 119 13.43 4.53 -8.07
CA SER A 119 12.21 4.03 -8.75
C SER A 119 12.32 2.56 -9.17
N ALA A 120 13.51 2.09 -9.56
CA ALA A 120 13.75 0.69 -9.90
C ALA A 120 13.45 -0.25 -8.72
N GLY A 121 13.74 0.18 -7.48
CA GLY A 121 13.46 -0.59 -6.26
C GLY A 121 11.97 -0.81 -5.95
N VAL A 122 11.06 -0.18 -6.69
CA VAL A 122 9.60 -0.37 -6.58
C VAL A 122 8.93 -0.70 -7.92
N ALA A 123 9.70 -1.02 -8.96
CA ALA A 123 9.15 -1.41 -10.27
C ALA A 123 8.31 -2.69 -10.17
N PHE A 124 8.81 -3.68 -9.42
CA PHE A 124 8.14 -4.96 -9.15
C PHE A 124 6.73 -4.81 -8.54
N CYS A 125 6.46 -3.68 -7.86
CA CYS A 125 5.15 -3.44 -7.26
C CYS A 125 4.07 -3.41 -8.34
N HIS A 126 4.31 -2.73 -9.46
CA HIS A 126 3.32 -2.70 -10.53
C HIS A 126 3.21 -4.03 -11.25
N GLU A 127 4.33 -4.68 -11.54
CA GLU A 127 4.38 -5.99 -12.23
C GLU A 127 3.49 -7.03 -11.54
N CYS A 128 3.51 -7.08 -10.21
CA CYS A 128 2.61 -7.93 -9.44
C CYS A 128 1.14 -7.47 -9.51
N HIS A 129 0.92 -6.15 -9.44
CA HIS A 129 -0.41 -5.54 -9.46
C HIS A 129 -1.12 -5.58 -10.82
N VAL A 130 -0.44 -5.94 -11.92
CA VAL A 130 -1.07 -6.17 -13.24
C VAL A 130 -2.20 -7.21 -13.15
N SER A 131 -2.04 -8.24 -12.30
CA SER A 131 -3.08 -9.24 -12.05
C SER A 131 -4.40 -8.68 -11.48
N GLY A 132 -4.40 -7.44 -10.98
CA GLY A 132 -5.59 -6.74 -10.50
C GLY A 132 -6.17 -5.74 -11.50
N GLU A 133 -5.80 -5.78 -12.78
CA GLU A 133 -6.19 -4.79 -13.78
C GLU A 133 -7.71 -4.56 -13.87
N ASP A 134 -8.52 -5.61 -13.72
CA ASP A 134 -9.99 -5.53 -13.71
C ASP A 134 -10.54 -4.65 -12.59
N ASN A 135 -9.76 -4.49 -11.51
CA ASN A 135 -10.09 -3.66 -10.33
C ASN A 135 -9.22 -2.39 -10.28
N ASP A 136 -8.82 -1.85 -11.44
CA ASP A 136 -7.88 -0.74 -11.58
C ASP A 136 -6.57 -0.99 -10.80
N PHE A 137 -6.00 -2.18 -11.02
CA PHE A 137 -4.73 -2.65 -10.44
C PHE A 137 -4.76 -2.81 -8.91
N LEU A 138 -5.95 -2.84 -8.28
CA LEU A 138 -6.06 -3.15 -6.86
C LEU A 138 -6.13 -4.66 -6.64
N LEU A 139 -5.12 -5.18 -5.94
CA LEU A 139 -5.21 -6.46 -5.26
C LEU A 139 -5.85 -6.25 -3.89
N LEU A 140 -7.15 -6.51 -3.84
CA LEU A 140 -7.99 -6.39 -2.65
C LEU A 140 -7.50 -7.34 -1.54
N ALA A 141 -7.86 -7.00 -0.29
CA ALA A 141 -7.65 -7.94 0.80
C ALA A 141 -8.44 -9.26 0.56
N PRO A 142 -7.95 -10.40 1.07
CA PRO A 142 -8.74 -11.64 1.10
C PRO A 142 -10.11 -11.41 1.73
N GLU A 143 -11.14 -12.07 1.22
CA GLU A 143 -12.54 -11.75 1.55
C GLU A 143 -12.82 -11.87 3.05
N GLU A 144 -12.25 -12.88 3.70
CA GLU A 144 -12.39 -13.16 5.12
C GLU A 144 -11.87 -12.04 6.04
N TYR A 145 -11.01 -11.16 5.50
CA TYR A 145 -10.50 -10.01 6.25
C TYR A 145 -11.16 -8.69 5.85
N ARG A 146 -12.01 -8.63 4.83
CA ARG A 146 -12.60 -7.36 4.34
C ARG A 146 -13.58 -6.78 5.38
N VAL A 147 -13.47 -5.48 5.65
CA VAL A 147 -14.52 -4.72 6.34
C VAL A 147 -15.63 -4.40 5.32
N LYS A 148 -16.80 -5.01 5.48
CA LYS A 148 -17.97 -4.81 4.61
C LYS A 148 -18.68 -3.49 4.96
#